data_AF-A0A3L6L7P3-F1
#
_entry.id   AF-A0A3L6L7P3-F1
#
_cell.length_a   1.000
_cell.length_b   1.000
_cell.length_c   1.000
_cell.angle_alpha   90.00
_cell.angle_beta   90.00
_cell.angle_gamma   90.00
#
_symmetry.space_group_name_H-M   'P 1'
#
loop_
_entity.id
_entity.type
_entity.pdbx_description
1 polymer ?
#
loop_
_entity_poly.entity_id
_entity_poly.type
_entity_poly.pdbx_seq_one_letter_code
_entity_poly.pdbx_strand_id
1 'polypeptide(L)'
;MRSYPHLRIEPREHPLETSTLRHSCRPLFYTQIKPVCADDPDDVKREASEKWIARHFARRGKEPPRREHYELWTDGSVSLGEKSGAGALLYRNNTLICASKTGAGELSCSYRAECVALEIGLQRLLKWLPAYRSTPSRLSIFSDSLSMLTALQTGPLAVTDPILRRL
;
A
#
# COMPACT_ATOMS: atom_id res chain seq x y z
N MET A 1 -10.92 19.68 -38.52
CA MET A 1 -10.48 19.42 -37.13
C MET A 1 -11.71 19.39 -36.23
N ARG A 2 -12.00 18.26 -35.58
CA ARG A 2 -13.12 18.14 -34.64
C ARG A 2 -12.72 18.74 -33.29
N SER A 3 -13.46 19.76 -32.84
CA SER A 3 -13.31 20.34 -31.51
C SER A 3 -14.01 19.43 -30.50
N TYR A 4 -13.25 18.86 -29.56
CA TYR A 4 -13.84 18.16 -28.41
C TYR A 4 -14.31 19.19 -27.38
N PRO A 5 -15.48 19.00 -26.74
CA PRO A 5 -15.91 19.90 -25.69
C PRO A 5 -14.97 19.78 -24.49
N HIS A 6 -14.53 20.92 -23.95
CA HIS A 6 -13.80 21.01 -22.70
C HIS A 6 -14.65 20.35 -21.59
N LEU A 7 -14.19 19.21 -21.07
CA LEU A 7 -14.72 18.60 -19.85
C LEU A 7 -14.43 19.54 -18.68
N ARG A 8 -15.38 20.42 -18.38
CA ARG A 8 -15.40 21.22 -17.16
C ARG A 8 -15.89 20.29 -16.04
N ILE A 9 -14.93 19.72 -15.31
CA ILE A 9 -15.24 18.94 -14.10
C ILE A 9 -15.62 19.96 -13.03
N GLU A 10 -16.92 20.09 -12.76
CA GLU A 10 -17.43 20.87 -11.65
C GLU A 10 -16.78 20.36 -10.33
N PRO A 11 -16.34 21.25 -9.42
CA PRO A 11 -15.83 20.85 -8.13
C PRO A 11 -16.95 20.19 -7.34
N ARG A 12 -16.96 18.84 -7.33
CA ARG A 12 -17.84 18.07 -6.46
C ARG A 12 -17.54 18.46 -5.02
N GLU A 13 -18.61 18.74 -4.28
CA GLU A 13 -18.59 19.11 -2.86
C GLU A 13 -17.53 18.32 -2.09
N HIS A 14 -16.76 19.06 -1.29
CA HIS A 14 -15.61 18.56 -0.53
C HIS A 14 -15.92 17.20 0.11
N PRO A 15 -15.12 16.14 -0.15
CA PRO A 15 -15.27 14.93 0.63
C PRO A 15 -14.95 15.26 2.10
N LEU A 16 -15.77 14.69 2.99
CA LEU A 16 -15.72 14.80 4.43
C LEU A 16 -14.27 14.87 4.95
N GLU A 17 -14.00 15.88 5.78
CA GLU A 17 -12.65 16.17 6.26
C GLU A 17 -11.93 14.93 6.81
N THR A 18 -10.76 14.65 6.24
CA THR A 18 -9.76 13.66 6.69
C THR A 18 -9.10 14.06 8.02
N SER A 19 -9.78 14.81 8.88
CA SER A 19 -9.26 15.39 10.13
C SER A 19 -8.88 14.36 11.20
N THR A 20 -9.15 13.07 10.97
CA THR A 20 -8.83 11.97 11.89
C THR A 20 -7.55 11.20 11.55
N LEU A 21 -6.95 11.41 10.37
CA LEU A 21 -5.70 10.74 9.98
C LEU A 21 -4.47 11.58 10.37
N ARG A 22 -3.82 11.22 11.47
CA ARG A 22 -2.50 11.76 11.82
C ARG A 22 -1.40 10.96 11.12
N HIS A 23 -0.84 11.49 10.03
CA HIS A 23 0.37 10.96 9.41
C HIS A 23 1.55 11.01 10.41
N SER A 24 2.14 9.87 10.74
CA SER A 24 3.43 9.84 11.45
C SER A 24 4.57 9.79 10.43
N CYS A 25 5.27 10.90 10.22
CA CYS A 25 6.30 11.10 9.20
C CYS A 25 7.64 10.40 9.48
N ARG A 26 7.65 9.10 9.80
CA ARG A 26 8.91 8.34 9.91
C ARG A 26 8.93 7.20 8.90
N PRO A 27 9.42 7.43 7.67
CA PRO A 27 9.77 6.32 6.79
C PRO A 27 10.86 5.50 7.49
N LEU A 28 10.57 4.24 7.78
CA LEU A 28 11.55 3.29 8.29
C LEU A 28 12.00 2.44 7.11
N PHE A 29 13.17 2.76 6.58
CA PHE A 29 13.82 1.93 5.58
C PHE A 29 14.44 0.73 6.29
N TYR A 30 13.91 -0.45 6.01
CA TYR A 30 14.49 -1.69 6.52
C TYR A 30 15.27 -2.36 5.39
N THR A 31 16.58 -2.44 5.55
CA THR A 31 17.41 -3.25 4.66
C THR A 31 17.18 -4.74 4.96
N GLN A 32 17.10 -5.55 3.91
CA GLN A 32 16.97 -7.00 4.03
C GLN A 32 18.16 -7.60 4.81
N ILE A 33 17.94 -8.78 5.41
CA ILE A 33 18.93 -9.48 6.27
C ILE A 33 20.03 -10.14 5.42
N LYS A 34 19.69 -10.52 4.19
CA LYS A 34 20.61 -11.01 3.17
C LYS A 34 20.51 -10.06 1.97
N PRO A 35 21.62 -9.74 1.28
CA PRO A 35 21.54 -9.10 -0.02
C PRO A 35 20.88 -10.09 -0.98
N VAL A 36 19.71 -9.71 -1.50
CA VAL A 36 19.03 -10.41 -2.58
C VAL A 36 18.89 -9.43 -3.72
N CYS A 37 19.28 -9.86 -4.92
CA CYS A 37 19.14 -9.10 -6.15
C CYS A 37 17.75 -9.31 -6.77
N ALA A 38 17.30 -8.36 -7.56
CA ALA A 38 16.07 -8.51 -8.35
C ALA A 38 16.17 -9.71 -9.32
N ASP A 39 17.38 -9.96 -9.82
CA ASP A 39 17.69 -11.04 -10.77
C ASP A 39 17.83 -12.43 -10.11
N ASP A 40 17.77 -12.49 -8.77
CA ASP A 40 17.83 -13.77 -8.08
C ASP A 40 16.58 -14.61 -8.37
N PRO A 41 16.71 -15.96 -8.31
CA PRO A 41 15.58 -16.86 -8.46
C PRO A 41 14.41 -16.55 -7.49
N ASP A 42 13.18 -16.79 -7.95
CA ASP A 42 11.97 -16.47 -7.19
C ASP A 42 11.88 -17.21 -5.85
N ASP A 43 12.41 -18.43 -5.76
CA ASP A 43 12.50 -19.20 -4.53
C ASP A 43 13.44 -18.55 -3.50
N VAL A 44 14.57 -18.01 -3.95
CA VAL A 44 15.54 -17.28 -3.10
C VAL A 44 14.93 -15.97 -2.60
N LYS A 45 14.28 -15.21 -3.48
CA LYS A 45 13.57 -13.96 -3.13
C LYS A 45 12.46 -14.23 -2.12
N ARG A 46 11.66 -15.27 -2.34
CA ARG A 46 10.59 -15.68 -1.43
C ARG A 46 11.12 -16.08 -0.07
N GLU A 47 12.13 -16.95 0.00
CA GLU A 47 12.73 -17.39 1.27
C GLU A 47 13.28 -16.21 2.07
N ALA A 48 13.96 -15.27 1.41
CA ALA A 48 14.50 -14.08 2.06
C ALA A 48 13.39 -13.15 2.59
N SER A 49 12.31 -12.97 1.81
CA SER A 49 11.13 -12.20 2.24
C SER A 49 10.45 -12.84 3.44
N GLU A 50 10.20 -14.15 3.42
CA GLU A 50 9.60 -14.89 4.53
C GLU A 50 10.46 -14.82 5.80
N LYS A 51 11.78 -14.98 5.67
CA LYS A 51 12.72 -14.81 6.79
C LYS A 51 12.71 -13.38 7.34
N TRP A 52 12.58 -12.39 6.48
CA TRP A 52 12.50 -11.00 6.89
C TRP A 52 11.20 -10.73 7.66
N ILE A 53 10.06 -11.16 7.14
CA ILE A 53 8.74 -11.07 7.78
C ILE A 53 8.76 -11.77 9.15
N ALA A 54 9.27 -13.00 9.21
CA ALA A 54 9.38 -13.75 10.46
C ALA A 54 10.24 -13.01 11.50
N ARG A 55 11.37 -12.42 11.08
CA ARG A 55 12.22 -11.64 11.98
C ARG A 55 11.58 -10.31 12.40
N HIS A 56 10.85 -9.64 11.50
CA HIS A 56 10.11 -8.41 11.80
C HIS A 56 9.09 -8.67 12.92
N PHE A 57 8.35 -9.78 12.82
CA PHE A 57 7.41 -10.20 13.85
C PHE A 57 8.09 -10.67 15.14
N ALA A 58 9.23 -11.37 15.05
CA ALA A 58 9.98 -11.80 16.23
C ALA A 58 10.62 -10.64 17.02
N ARG A 59 10.97 -9.53 16.36
CA ARG A 59 11.50 -8.32 17.03
C ARG A 59 10.42 -7.57 17.81
N ARG A 60 9.14 -7.74 17.48
CA ARG A 60 8.08 -7.22 18.31
C ARG A 60 8.00 -8.07 19.57
N GLY A 61 8.26 -7.44 20.71
CA GLY A 61 8.17 -8.10 22.01
C GLY A 61 6.82 -8.81 22.21
N LYS A 62 6.79 -9.76 23.14
CA LYS A 62 5.58 -10.57 23.43
C LYS A 62 4.42 -9.78 24.03
N GLU A 63 4.63 -8.52 24.39
CA GLU A 63 3.57 -7.69 24.93
C GLU A 63 2.57 -7.29 23.83
N PRO A 64 1.27 -7.54 24.04
CA PRO A 64 0.26 -7.12 23.08
C PRO A 64 0.29 -5.59 22.94
N PRO A 65 0.22 -5.07 21.70
CA PRO A 65 0.26 -3.63 21.50
C PRO A 65 -0.94 -2.98 22.19
N ARG A 66 -0.71 -1.84 22.87
CA ARG A 66 -1.76 -1.07 23.58
C ARG A 66 -2.94 -0.64 22.69
N ARG A 67 -2.77 -0.70 21.37
CA ARG A 67 -3.76 -0.38 20.34
C ARG A 67 -3.69 -1.44 19.24
N GLU A 68 -4.82 -1.69 18.60
CA GLU A 68 -4.83 -2.58 17.43
C GLU A 68 -3.92 -2.01 16.34
N HIS A 69 -3.01 -2.86 15.88
CA HIS A 69 -2.05 -2.50 14.85
C HIS A 69 -2.24 -3.37 13.62
N TYR A 70 -2.46 -2.69 12.50
CA TYR A 70 -2.56 -3.27 11.18
C TYR A 70 -1.27 -3.01 10.41
N GLU A 71 -0.80 -4.02 9.69
CA GLU A 71 0.31 -3.91 8.77
C GLU A 71 -0.18 -4.29 7.38
N LEU A 72 -0.10 -3.33 6.46
CA LEU A 72 -0.46 -3.51 5.07
C LEU A 72 0.82 -3.54 4.25
N TRP A 73 1.04 -4.63 3.53
CA TRP A 73 2.21 -4.87 2.70
C TRP A 73 1.75 -4.90 1.26
N THR A 74 2.34 -4.09 0.40
CA THR A 74 1.86 -3.86 -0.97
C THR A 74 3.04 -3.94 -1.93
N ASP A 75 2.80 -4.57 -3.08
CA ASP A 75 3.77 -4.73 -4.15
C ASP A 75 3.06 -4.74 -5.50
N GLY A 76 3.61 -4.00 -6.47
CA GLY A 76 3.14 -3.86 -7.82
C GLY A 76 4.17 -4.37 -8.83
N SER A 77 3.80 -5.39 -9.60
CA SER A 77 4.68 -5.97 -10.63
C SER A 77 4.25 -5.57 -12.03
N VAL A 78 5.23 -5.29 -12.89
CA VAL A 78 5.02 -4.99 -14.31
C VAL A 78 5.99 -5.80 -15.16
N SER A 79 5.42 -6.60 -16.06
CA SER A 79 6.15 -7.27 -17.14
C SER A 79 5.88 -6.53 -18.45
N LEU A 80 6.95 -6.04 -19.10
CA LEU A 80 6.88 -5.35 -20.39
C LEU A 80 6.29 -6.28 -21.46
N GLY A 81 5.22 -5.85 -22.13
CA GLY A 81 4.55 -6.63 -23.17
C GLY A 81 3.54 -7.67 -22.67
N GLU A 82 3.35 -7.79 -21.36
CA GLU A 82 2.35 -8.68 -20.76
C GLU A 82 1.29 -7.89 -19.95
N LYS A 83 0.87 -8.44 -18.80
CA LYS A 83 -0.08 -7.85 -17.86
C LYS A 83 0.64 -7.41 -16.60
N SER A 84 0.19 -6.30 -16.03
CA SER A 84 0.67 -5.84 -14.74
C SER A 84 -0.16 -6.44 -13.59
N GLY A 85 0.50 -6.73 -12.48
CA GLY A 85 -0.09 -7.31 -11.28
C GLY A 85 0.05 -6.38 -10.07
N ALA A 86 -0.88 -6.50 -9.14
CA ALA A 86 -0.87 -5.79 -7.87
C ALA A 86 -1.26 -6.75 -6.75
N GLY A 87 -0.49 -6.74 -5.66
CA GLY A 87 -0.67 -7.63 -4.52
C GLY A 87 -0.66 -6.87 -3.20
N ALA A 88 -1.51 -7.30 -2.26
CA ALA A 88 -1.58 -6.75 -0.92
C ALA A 88 -1.75 -7.85 0.13
N LEU A 89 -0.95 -7.79 1.20
CA LEU A 89 -1.07 -8.63 2.39
C LEU A 89 -1.43 -7.75 3.58
N LEU A 90 -2.49 -8.13 4.30
CA LEU A 90 -2.95 -7.43 5.50
C LEU A 90 -2.74 -8.32 6.72
N TYR A 91 -1.97 -7.83 7.67
CA TYR A 91 -1.73 -8.45 8.96
C TYR A 91 -2.40 -7.67 10.08
N ARG A 92 -2.88 -8.39 11.08
CA ARG A 92 -3.37 -7.85 12.35
C ARG A 92 -2.58 -8.50 13.47
N ASN A 93 -1.84 -7.71 14.26
CA ASN A 93 -1.02 -8.20 15.37
C ASN A 93 -0.19 -9.45 14.99
N ASN A 94 0.52 -9.40 13.86
CA ASN A 94 1.37 -10.46 13.31
C ASN A 94 0.63 -11.69 12.73
N THR A 95 -0.70 -11.68 12.68
CA THR A 95 -1.49 -12.71 12.01
C THR A 95 -1.96 -12.22 10.65
N LEU A 96 -1.70 -12.99 9.59
CA LEU A 96 -2.22 -12.70 8.25
C LEU A 96 -3.75 -12.86 8.25
N ILE A 97 -4.47 -11.79 7.94
CA ILE A 97 -5.94 -11.80 7.89
C ILE A 97 -6.50 -11.72 6.46
N CYS A 98 -5.72 -11.19 5.52
CA CYS A 98 -6.13 -11.13 4.11
C CYS A 98 -4.91 -11.09 3.19
N ALA A 99 -4.98 -11.86 2.11
CA ALA A 99 -4.11 -11.73 0.95
C ALA A 99 -5.00 -11.41 -0.26
N SER A 100 -4.69 -10.34 -0.98
CA SER A 100 -5.44 -9.89 -2.16
C SER A 100 -4.51 -9.71 -3.33
N LYS A 101 -4.96 -10.09 -4.52
CA LYS A 101 -4.26 -9.85 -5.78
C LYS A 101 -5.25 -9.36 -6.83
N THR A 102 -4.81 -8.46 -7.70
CA THR A 102 -5.59 -7.96 -8.82
C THR A 102 -4.68 -7.64 -9.99
N GLY A 103 -5.25 -7.57 -11.19
CA GLY A 103 -4.54 -6.98 -12.33
C GLY A 103 -4.47 -5.46 -12.16
N ALA A 104 -3.32 -4.87 -12.50
CA ALA A 104 -3.10 -3.42 -12.48
C ALA A 104 -3.45 -2.73 -13.82
N GLY A 105 -3.86 -3.52 -14.82
CA GLY A 105 -4.24 -3.07 -16.16
C GLY A 105 -3.23 -3.48 -17.24
N GLU A 106 -3.64 -3.32 -18.49
CA GLU A 106 -2.78 -3.51 -19.66
C GLU A 106 -1.89 -2.27 -19.83
N LEU A 107 -0.58 -2.48 -20.07
CA LEU A 107 0.42 -1.41 -20.21
C LEU A 107 0.54 -0.47 -19.00
N SER A 108 0.25 -0.93 -17.79
CA SER A 108 0.40 -0.08 -16.60
C SER A 108 1.89 0.10 -16.26
N CYS A 109 2.29 1.32 -15.88
CA CYS A 109 3.63 1.57 -15.37
C CYS A 109 3.78 1.01 -13.95
N SER A 110 5.01 0.73 -13.51
CA SER A 110 5.28 0.15 -12.18
C SER A 110 4.65 0.99 -11.07
N TYR A 111 4.74 2.31 -11.18
CA TYR A 111 4.08 3.23 -10.25
C TYR A 111 2.57 3.00 -10.13
N ARG A 112 1.88 2.77 -11.26
CA ARG A 112 0.44 2.50 -11.24
C ARG A 112 0.12 1.15 -10.61
N ALA A 113 0.93 0.12 -10.88
CA ALA A 113 0.75 -1.20 -10.26
C ALA A 113 0.85 -1.12 -8.73
N GLU A 114 1.83 -0.36 -8.23
CA GLU A 114 2.01 -0.09 -6.80
C GLU A 114 0.82 0.65 -6.19
N CYS A 115 0.34 1.69 -6.87
CA CYS A 115 -0.83 2.45 -6.39
C CYS A 115 -2.09 1.56 -6.32
N VAL A 116 -2.28 0.67 -7.31
CA VAL A 116 -3.39 -0.29 -7.32
C VAL A 116 -3.24 -1.32 -6.19
N ALA A 117 -2.02 -1.77 -5.90
CA ALA A 117 -1.73 -2.67 -4.78
C ALA A 117 -2.10 -2.02 -3.43
N LEU A 118 -1.78 -0.75 -3.27
CA LEU A 118 -2.18 0.02 -2.10
C LEU A 118 -3.70 0.22 -2.01
N GLU A 119 -4.35 0.59 -3.11
CA GLU A 119 -5.80 0.79 -3.17
C GLU A 119 -6.57 -0.47 -2.72
N ILE A 120 -6.24 -1.63 -3.30
CA ILE A 120 -6.91 -2.88 -2.93
C ILE A 120 -6.63 -3.26 -1.47
N GLY A 121 -5.42 -2.98 -0.98
CA GLY A 121 -5.04 -3.18 0.42
C GLY A 121 -5.89 -2.37 1.39
N LEU A 122 -6.06 -1.07 1.12
CA LEU A 122 -6.88 -0.17 1.93
C LEU A 122 -8.36 -0.53 1.86
N GLN A 123 -8.88 -0.87 0.67
CA GLN A 123 -10.27 -1.33 0.52
C GLN A 123 -10.55 -2.59 1.35
N ARG A 124 -9.57 -3.52 1.43
CA ARG A 124 -9.69 -4.71 2.28
C ARG A 124 -9.63 -4.35 3.75
N LEU A 125 -8.74 -3.45 4.16
CA LEU A 125 -8.68 -2.96 5.52
C LEU A 125 -10.02 -2.34 5.95
N LEU A 126 -10.64 -1.49 5.12
CA LEU A 126 -11.93 -0.87 5.42
C LEU A 126 -13.04 -1.90 5.65
N LYS A 127 -13.04 -3.04 4.96
CA LYS A 127 -13.99 -4.14 5.21
C LYS A 127 -13.77 -4.83 6.56
N TRP A 128 -12.54 -4.82 7.06
CA TRP A 128 -12.17 -5.44 8.35
C TRP A 128 -12.26 -4.47 9.53
N LEU A 129 -12.31 -3.17 9.27
CA LEU A 129 -12.55 -2.14 10.27
C LEU A 129 -14.06 -2.09 10.57
N PRO A 130 -14.52 -2.46 11.78
CA PRO A 130 -15.88 -2.18 12.22
C PRO A 130 -16.19 -0.70 12.08
N ALA A 131 -17.38 -0.40 11.56
CA ALA A 131 -17.86 0.94 11.24
C ALA A 131 -17.86 1.89 12.46
N TYR A 132 -17.90 1.35 13.67
CA TYR A 132 -17.74 2.09 14.91
C TYR A 132 -16.61 1.46 15.74
N ARG A 133 -15.55 2.23 16.00
CA ARG A 133 -14.50 1.86 16.95
C ARG A 133 -14.31 2.96 17.98
N SER A 134 -14.34 2.56 19.25
CA SER A 134 -14.01 3.42 20.38
C SER A 134 -12.50 3.66 20.53
N THR A 135 -11.67 2.80 19.93
CA THR A 135 -10.21 2.88 20.02
C THR A 135 -9.57 3.21 18.66
N PRO A 136 -8.63 4.17 18.62
CA PRO A 136 -7.90 4.48 17.39
C PRO A 136 -6.99 3.32 16.98
N SER A 137 -7.16 2.82 15.77
CA SER A 137 -6.29 1.83 15.14
C SER A 137 -5.04 2.50 14.56
N ARG A 138 -3.91 1.80 14.56
CA ARG A 138 -2.71 2.23 13.83
C ARG A 138 -2.55 1.36 12.57
N LEU A 139 -2.27 1.98 11.44
CA LEU A 139 -1.90 1.30 10.20
C LEU A 139 -0.44 1.62 9.87
N SER A 140 0.37 0.59 9.60
CA SER A 140 1.67 0.74 8.95
C SER A 140 1.57 0.20 7.53
N ILE A 141 2.04 0.98 6.55
CA ILE A 141 2.11 0.57 5.14
C ILE A 141 3.57 0.26 4.82
N PHE A 142 3.81 -0.90 4.21
CA PHE A 142 5.10 -1.38 3.73
C PHE A 142 5.03 -1.54 2.23
N SER A 143 5.86 -0.79 1.52
CA SER A 143 6.08 -0.87 0.07
C SER A 143 7.54 -0.56 -0.20
N ASP A 144 8.10 -1.14 -1.25
CA ASP A 144 9.43 -0.85 -1.79
C ASP A 144 9.41 0.27 -2.84
N SER A 145 8.23 0.70 -3.28
CA SER A 145 8.06 1.81 -4.23
C SER A 145 8.28 3.16 -3.57
N LEU A 146 9.52 3.65 -3.64
CA LEU A 146 9.90 4.96 -3.13
C LEU A 146 9.11 6.10 -3.80
N SER A 147 8.78 5.98 -5.08
CA SER A 147 8.00 6.98 -5.81
C SER A 147 6.57 7.09 -5.28
N MET A 148 5.90 5.96 -5.01
CA MET A 148 4.59 5.95 -4.38
C MET A 148 4.64 6.50 -2.95
N LEU A 149 5.61 6.07 -2.14
CA LEU A 149 5.76 6.55 -0.76
C LEU A 149 6.02 8.07 -0.72
N THR A 150 6.83 8.59 -1.63
CA THR A 150 7.11 10.03 -1.73
C THR A 150 5.86 10.82 -2.14
N ALA A 151 5.08 10.29 -3.08
CA ALA A 151 3.82 10.91 -3.47
C ALA A 151 2.77 10.91 -2.35
N LEU A 152 2.73 9.89 -1.49
CA LEU A 152 1.86 9.90 -0.30
C LEU A 152 2.31 10.91 0.77
N GLN A 153 3.61 11.20 0.84
CA GLN A 153 4.15 12.18 1.78
C GLN A 153 3.78 13.62 1.42
N THR A 154 3.55 13.93 0.15
CA THR A 154 3.07 15.26 -0.27
C THR A 154 1.59 15.48 0.09
N GLY A 155 0.88 14.41 0.47
CA GLY A 155 -0.50 14.42 0.93
C GLY A 155 -1.50 14.27 -0.22
N PRO A 156 -2.63 13.57 -0.01
CA PRO A 156 -3.57 13.18 -1.08
C PRO A 156 -4.17 14.38 -1.84
N LEU A 157 -4.21 15.56 -1.21
CA LEU A 157 -4.72 16.80 -1.82
C LEU A 157 -3.71 17.46 -2.79
N ALA A 158 -2.41 17.21 -2.63
CA ALA A 158 -1.36 17.78 -3.46
C ALA A 158 -0.99 16.88 -4.65
N VAL A 159 -1.47 15.62 -4.65
CA VAL A 159 -1.14 14.66 -5.69
C VAL A 159 -1.98 14.92 -6.95
N THR A 160 -1.29 15.10 -8.07
CA THR A 160 -1.91 15.28 -9.40
C THR A 160 -2.36 13.96 -10.03
N ASP A 161 -1.83 12.82 -9.56
CA ASP A 161 -2.19 11.51 -10.09
C ASP A 161 -3.62 11.08 -9.65
N PRO A 162 -4.50 10.72 -10.60
CA PRO A 162 -5.88 10.34 -10.32
C PRO A 162 -6.05 9.12 -9.39
N ILE A 163 -5.09 8.19 -9.35
CA ILE A 163 -5.20 6.97 -8.54
C ILE A 163 -4.93 7.29 -7.07
N LEU A 164 -3.90 8.08 -6.79
CA LEU A 164 -3.60 8.50 -5.42
C LEU A 164 -4.66 9.44 -4.84
N ARG A 165 -5.41 10.18 -5.68
CA ARG A 165 -6.58 10.94 -5.23
C ARG A 165 -7.74 10.08 -4.71
N ARG A 166 -7.75 8.78 -5.00
CA ARG A 166 -8.79 7.85 -4.54
C ARG A 166 -8.43 7.17 -3.22
N LEU A 167 -7.18 7.28 -2.78
CA LEU A 167 -6.69 6.75 -1.50
C LEU A 167 -7.00 7.72 -0.36
#